data_AF-A0A378MEF7-F1
#
_entry.id   AF-A0A378MEF7-F1
#
_cell.length_a   1.000
_cell.length_b   1.000
_cell.length_c   1.000
_cell.angle_alpha   90.00
_cell.angle_beta   90.00
_cell.angle_gamma   90.00
#
_symmetry.space_group_name_H-M   'P 1'
#
loop_
_entity.id
_entity.type
_entity.pdbx_description
1 polymer ?
#
loop_
_entity_poly.entity_id
_entity_poly.type
_entity_poly.pdbx_seq_one_letter_code
_entity_poly.pdbx_strand_id
1 'polypeptide(L)'
;MKKIIVVIFGMLLLIPSGMNVKAAEEQVTDAKLKSDYQEMLKDGTIDNNITSKQYIDFYRESEKMRDKMEKEVVDEGDFTVRAYKAGFNFQKGDFLVTNATSFKGITGHAAIITGANSVLDAPGYAHPVTKNGKKVSLNTTRQQSISSFLKMYNKKSYHWIAVWRAKEKMCP
;
A
#
# COMPACT_ATOMS: atom_id res chain seq x y z
N MET A 1 9.89 -9.88 66.61
CA MET A 1 9.05 -8.71 66.23
C MET A 1 9.97 -7.55 65.85
N LYS A 2 9.58 -6.82 64.80
CA LYS A 2 10.04 -5.48 64.38
C LYS A 2 11.26 -5.39 63.42
N LYS A 3 10.88 -5.44 62.13
CA LYS A 3 11.19 -4.48 61.04
C LYS A 3 12.67 -4.15 60.80
N ILE A 4 13.25 -4.75 59.76
CA ILE A 4 14.43 -4.22 59.08
C ILE A 4 13.98 -3.45 57.83
N ILE A 5 14.59 -2.29 57.68
CA ILE A 5 14.24 -1.14 56.86
C ILE A 5 14.53 -1.41 55.39
N VAL A 6 13.58 -1.01 54.55
CA VAL A 6 13.69 -0.92 53.09
C VAL A 6 14.69 0.19 52.74
N VAL A 7 15.76 -0.15 52.00
CA VAL A 7 16.61 0.85 51.33
C VAL A 7 16.35 0.74 49.83
N ILE A 8 15.65 1.75 49.34
CA ILE A 8 15.33 2.00 47.93
C ILE A 8 16.63 2.40 47.23
N PHE A 9 17.16 1.57 46.34
CA PHE A 9 18.13 2.01 45.35
C PHE A 9 17.37 2.54 44.14
N GLY A 10 16.99 3.82 44.22
CA GLY A 10 16.46 4.58 43.11
C GLY A 10 17.58 4.87 42.13
N MET A 11 17.77 4.00 41.13
CA MET A 11 18.46 4.39 39.90
C MET A 11 17.44 5.10 39.02
N LEU A 12 17.34 6.41 39.24
CA LEU A 12 16.60 7.35 38.40
C LEU A 12 17.24 7.32 37.00
N LEU A 13 16.71 6.49 36.10
CA LEU A 13 17.02 6.60 34.67
C LEU A 13 16.41 7.91 34.18
N LEU A 14 17.23 8.96 34.19
CA LEU A 14 17.03 10.14 33.36
C LEU A 14 17.12 9.69 31.90
N ILE A 15 15.99 9.22 31.35
CA ILE A 15 15.83 9.06 29.91
C ILE A 15 15.73 10.50 29.36
N PRO A 16 16.68 10.97 28.54
CA PRO A 16 16.51 12.26 27.89
C PRO A 16 15.27 12.19 26.99
N SER A 17 14.22 12.89 27.43
CA SER A 17 13.00 13.19 26.68
C SER A 17 13.40 13.98 25.43
N GLY A 18 13.66 13.29 24.32
CA GLY A 18 14.09 13.97 23.09
C GLY A 18 14.60 13.07 21.98
N MET A 19 14.85 11.78 22.23
CA MET A 19 15.15 10.86 21.14
C MET A 19 13.86 10.53 20.38
N ASN A 20 13.62 11.25 19.28
CA ASN A 20 12.82 10.73 18.19
C ASN A 20 13.54 9.47 17.67
N VAL A 21 13.24 8.33 18.28
CA VAL A 21 13.58 7.03 17.71
C VAL A 21 12.72 6.92 16.46
N LYS A 22 13.27 7.33 15.31
CA LYS A 22 12.80 6.78 14.03
C LYS A 22 13.02 5.29 14.17
N ALA A 23 11.91 4.53 14.29
CA ALA A 23 11.98 3.10 14.22
C ALA A 23 12.81 2.74 12.98
N ALA A 24 13.90 2.01 13.18
CA ALA A 24 14.65 1.49 12.05
C ALA A 24 13.67 0.66 11.21
N GLU A 25 13.50 1.03 9.94
CA GLU A 25 12.67 0.27 9.03
C GLU A 25 13.26 -1.15 8.94
N GLU A 26 12.54 -2.14 9.45
CA GLU A 26 13.01 -3.53 9.42
C GLU A 26 13.15 -3.95 7.96
N GLN A 27 14.38 -4.21 7.51
CA GLN A 27 14.61 -4.66 6.14
C GLN A 27 13.97 -6.02 5.93
N VAL A 28 13.04 -6.10 4.97
CA VAL A 28 12.42 -7.38 4.61
C VAL A 28 13.47 -8.33 4.05
N THR A 29 13.60 -9.50 4.67
CA THR A 29 14.60 -10.52 4.32
C THR A 29 14.14 -11.40 3.16
N ASP A 30 15.08 -11.97 2.41
CA ASP A 30 14.76 -12.92 1.34
C ASP A 30 14.04 -14.17 1.86
N ALA A 31 14.33 -14.59 3.10
CA ALA A 31 13.61 -15.70 3.74
C ALA A 31 12.12 -15.37 3.91
N LYS A 32 11.80 -14.14 4.33
CA LYS A 32 10.41 -13.67 4.44
C LYS A 32 9.73 -13.58 3.08
N LEU A 33 10.41 -13.03 2.08
CA LEU A 33 9.85 -12.93 0.71
C LEU A 33 9.61 -14.32 0.09
N LYS A 34 10.52 -15.28 0.32
CA LYS A 34 10.32 -16.67 -0.11
C LYS A 34 9.12 -17.31 0.60
N SER A 35 8.94 -17.06 1.89
CA SER A 35 7.76 -17.53 2.63
C SER A 35 6.47 -16.96 2.05
N ASP A 36 6.44 -15.65 1.79
CA ASP A 36 5.27 -14.97 1.21
C ASP A 36 4.95 -15.53 -0.18
N TYR A 37 5.98 -15.70 -1.02
CA TYR A 37 5.86 -16.32 -2.33
C TYR A 37 5.21 -17.73 -2.25
N GLN A 38 5.63 -18.58 -1.31
CA GLN A 38 5.07 -19.93 -1.16
C GLN A 38 3.61 -19.89 -0.69
N GLU A 39 3.25 -18.99 0.22
CA GLU A 39 1.85 -18.81 0.64
C GLU A 39 0.98 -18.39 -0.55
N MET A 40 1.47 -17.44 -1.34
CA MET A 40 0.75 -16.88 -2.48
C MET A 40 0.66 -17.85 -3.67
N LEU A 41 1.63 -18.74 -3.85
CA LEU A 41 1.48 -19.86 -4.80
C LEU A 41 0.40 -20.82 -4.34
N LYS A 42 0.44 -21.19 -3.05
CA LYS A 42 -0.45 -22.20 -2.47
C LYS A 42 -1.91 -21.78 -2.52
N ASP A 43 -2.20 -20.50 -2.33
CA ASP A 43 -3.57 -19.99 -2.33
C ASP A 43 -4.06 -19.49 -3.71
N GLY A 44 -3.25 -19.68 -4.76
CA GLY A 44 -3.60 -19.32 -6.15
C GLY A 44 -3.53 -17.81 -6.43
N THR A 45 -2.96 -17.03 -5.52
CA THR A 45 -2.74 -15.60 -5.66
C THR A 45 -1.76 -15.26 -6.78
N ILE A 46 -0.69 -16.05 -6.93
CA ILE A 46 0.28 -15.89 -8.02
C ILE A 46 0.29 -17.15 -8.87
N ASP A 47 0.45 -16.96 -10.18
CA ASP A 47 0.52 -18.06 -11.14
C ASP A 47 1.84 -18.84 -10.98
N ASN A 48 1.82 -20.15 -11.24
CA ASN A 48 2.99 -21.01 -11.12
C ASN A 48 4.10 -20.72 -12.16
N ASN A 49 3.81 -19.88 -13.15
CA ASN A 49 4.79 -19.37 -14.11
C ASN A 49 5.65 -18.21 -13.56
N ILE A 50 5.33 -17.66 -12.38
CA ILE A 50 6.16 -16.66 -11.72
C ILE A 50 7.13 -17.37 -10.79
N THR A 51 8.43 -17.20 -11.02
CA THR A 51 9.47 -17.77 -10.16
C THR A 51 9.64 -16.95 -8.87
N SER A 52 10.13 -17.60 -7.81
CA SER A 52 10.47 -16.91 -6.55
C SER A 52 11.45 -15.76 -6.76
N LYS A 53 12.40 -15.91 -7.72
CA LYS A 53 13.35 -14.86 -8.06
C LYS A 53 12.64 -13.65 -8.67
N GLN A 54 11.76 -13.86 -9.66
CA GLN A 54 10.99 -12.77 -10.27
C GLN A 54 10.16 -12.02 -9.23
N TYR A 55 9.48 -12.75 -8.32
CA TYR A 55 8.74 -12.12 -7.23
C TYR A 55 9.63 -11.23 -6.34
N ILE A 56 10.79 -11.74 -5.93
CA ILE A 56 11.76 -10.98 -5.10
C ILE A 56 12.27 -9.76 -5.88
N ASP A 57 12.63 -9.92 -7.15
CA ASP A 57 13.11 -8.82 -8.00
C ASP A 57 12.05 -7.72 -8.10
N PHE A 58 10.79 -8.07 -8.40
CA PHE A 58 9.67 -7.12 -8.44
C PHE A 58 9.47 -6.39 -7.12
N TYR A 59 9.53 -7.10 -5.99
CA TYR A 59 9.45 -6.49 -4.67
C TYR A 59 10.55 -5.44 -4.48
N ARG A 60 11.81 -5.80 -4.78
CA ARG A 60 12.97 -4.92 -4.59
C ARG A 60 12.95 -3.71 -5.53
N GLU A 61 12.50 -3.89 -6.77
CA GLU A 61 12.31 -2.78 -7.72
C GLU A 61 11.21 -1.83 -7.25
N SER A 62 10.12 -2.37 -6.69
CA SER A 62 9.03 -1.57 -6.13
C SER A 62 9.49 -0.69 -4.97
N GLU A 63 10.37 -1.21 -4.10
CA GLU A 63 10.93 -0.46 -2.96
C GLU A 63 11.88 0.64 -3.42
N LYS A 64 12.73 0.37 -4.44
CA LYS A 64 13.60 1.41 -5.04
C LYS A 64 12.77 2.55 -5.63
N MET A 65 11.69 2.20 -6.32
CA MET A 65 10.78 3.20 -6.90
C MET A 65 10.09 4.00 -5.80
N ARG A 66 9.60 3.34 -4.73
CA ARG A 66 9.07 4.01 -3.53
C ARG A 66 10.05 5.05 -2.99
N ASP A 67 11.28 4.64 -2.73
CA ASP A 67 12.31 5.51 -2.14
C ASP A 67 12.64 6.71 -3.03
N LYS A 68 12.58 6.56 -4.36
CA LYS A 68 12.73 7.68 -5.32
C LYS A 68 11.55 8.63 -5.23
N MET A 69 10.32 8.11 -5.34
CA MET A 69 9.08 8.89 -5.31
C MET A 69 8.81 9.58 -3.97
N GLU A 70 9.36 9.08 -2.88
CA GLU A 70 9.27 9.74 -1.56
C GLU A 70 10.11 11.02 -1.49
N LYS A 71 11.22 11.07 -2.24
CA LYS A 71 12.17 12.18 -2.23
C LYS A 71 11.81 13.25 -3.25
N GLU A 72 11.36 12.85 -4.43
CA GLU A 72 11.15 13.75 -5.57
C GLU A 72 9.89 13.40 -6.37
N VAL A 73 9.46 14.35 -7.21
CA VAL A 73 8.51 14.08 -8.30
C VAL A 73 9.32 13.52 -9.47
N VAL A 74 8.90 12.37 -9.99
CA VAL A 74 9.55 11.70 -11.11
C VAL A 74 8.79 12.00 -12.39
N ASP A 75 9.49 12.46 -13.42
CA ASP A 75 8.95 12.60 -14.77
C ASP A 75 9.11 11.29 -15.54
N GLU A 76 8.00 10.69 -15.95
CA GLU A 76 7.95 9.44 -16.72
C GLU A 76 7.11 9.66 -17.98
N GLY A 77 7.78 10.04 -19.07
CA GLY A 77 7.13 10.39 -20.34
C GLY A 77 6.10 11.52 -20.16
N ASP A 78 4.86 11.23 -20.51
CA ASP A 78 3.72 12.17 -20.42
C ASP A 78 3.13 12.28 -19.01
N PHE A 79 3.73 11.63 -18.01
CA PHE A 79 3.25 11.60 -16.65
C PHE A 79 4.24 12.22 -15.66
N THR A 80 3.67 12.80 -14.62
CA THR A 80 4.37 13.10 -13.37
C THR A 80 3.95 12.06 -12.33
N VAL A 81 4.93 11.52 -11.61
CA VAL A 81 4.73 10.44 -10.64
C VAL A 81 5.27 10.88 -9.29
N ARG A 82 4.49 10.69 -8.23
CA ARG A 82 4.94 11.01 -6.86
C ARG A 82 4.29 10.13 -5.82
N ALA A 83 4.96 9.92 -4.70
CA ALA A 83 4.37 9.22 -3.56
C ALA A 83 3.20 10.03 -2.97
N TYR A 84 2.14 9.34 -2.59
CA TYR A 84 1.07 9.91 -1.77
C TYR A 84 1.61 10.34 -0.41
N LYS A 85 1.21 11.53 0.03
CA LYS A 85 1.50 12.09 1.35
C LYS A 85 0.21 12.69 1.93
N ALA A 86 0.08 12.74 3.25
CA ALA A 86 -1.09 13.35 3.88
C ALA A 86 -1.31 14.79 3.39
N GLY A 87 -2.58 15.17 3.15
CA GLY A 87 -2.94 16.49 2.62
C GLY A 87 -2.77 16.66 1.10
N PHE A 88 -2.51 15.58 0.37
CA PHE A 88 -2.44 15.61 -1.10
C PHE A 88 -3.72 16.15 -1.74
N ASN A 89 -3.57 17.08 -2.69
CA ASN A 89 -4.69 17.56 -3.50
C ASN A 89 -4.86 16.71 -4.78
N PHE A 90 -5.80 15.77 -4.74
CA PHE A 90 -6.13 14.90 -5.87
C PHE A 90 -6.90 15.66 -6.95
N GLN A 91 -6.66 15.30 -8.20
CA GLN A 91 -7.36 15.84 -9.37
C GLN A 91 -8.08 14.73 -10.11
N LYS A 92 -9.19 15.07 -10.78
CA LYS A 92 -9.84 14.14 -11.70
C LYS A 92 -8.84 13.72 -12.77
N GLY A 93 -8.77 12.42 -13.05
CA GLY A 93 -7.80 11.85 -13.98
C GLY A 93 -6.47 11.44 -13.35
N ASP A 94 -6.24 11.72 -12.06
CA ASP A 94 -5.12 11.10 -11.34
C ASP A 94 -5.30 9.57 -11.30
N PHE A 95 -4.25 8.84 -11.65
CA PHE A 95 -4.19 7.40 -11.43
C PHE A 95 -3.45 7.13 -10.12
N LEU A 96 -4.00 6.23 -9.31
CA LEU A 96 -3.38 5.72 -8.11
C LEU A 96 -2.85 4.33 -8.41
N VAL A 97 -1.56 4.10 -8.20
CA VAL A 97 -0.92 2.78 -8.29
C VAL A 97 -0.37 2.46 -6.92
N THR A 98 -0.55 1.23 -6.44
CA THR A 98 -0.07 0.81 -5.13
C THR A 98 0.53 -0.59 -5.20
N ASN A 99 1.51 -0.90 -4.36
CA ASN A 99 1.97 -2.29 -4.15
C ASN A 99 1.08 -3.09 -3.20
N ALA A 100 0.07 -2.45 -2.60
CA ALA A 100 -0.88 -3.12 -1.74
C ALA A 100 -2.02 -3.74 -2.56
N THR A 101 -2.64 -4.76 -1.99
CA THR A 101 -3.82 -5.41 -2.56
C THR A 101 -4.94 -5.45 -1.52
N SER A 102 -6.20 -5.35 -1.97
CA SER A 102 -7.37 -5.50 -1.10
C SER A 102 -7.75 -6.96 -0.85
N PHE A 103 -7.11 -7.88 -1.57
CA PHE A 103 -7.32 -9.33 -1.51
C PHE A 103 -5.97 -10.04 -1.51
N LYS A 104 -5.89 -11.35 -1.23
CA LYS A 104 -4.63 -12.10 -1.38
C LYS A 104 -4.22 -12.04 -2.87
N GLY A 105 -3.09 -11.41 -3.19
CA GLY A 105 -2.80 -10.90 -4.55
C GLY A 105 -1.32 -10.63 -4.78
N ILE A 106 -0.79 -10.78 -6.02
CA ILE A 106 0.45 -10.08 -6.40
C ILE A 106 0.27 -8.60 -6.06
N THR A 107 1.29 -8.10 -5.39
CA THR A 107 1.55 -6.74 -4.93
C THR A 107 1.21 -5.70 -5.99
N GLY A 108 0.01 -5.12 -5.91
CA GLY A 108 -0.47 -4.27 -6.97
C GLY A 108 -1.94 -3.94 -6.85
N HIS A 109 -2.29 -2.66 -6.94
CA HIS A 109 -3.63 -2.25 -7.32
C HIS A 109 -3.60 -0.92 -8.04
N ALA A 110 -4.57 -0.69 -8.91
CA ALA A 110 -4.71 0.54 -9.65
C ALA A 110 -6.13 1.10 -9.54
N ALA A 111 -6.22 2.43 -9.50
CA ALA A 111 -7.48 3.14 -9.46
C ALA A 111 -7.37 4.49 -10.17
N ILE A 112 -8.52 5.08 -10.51
CA ILE A 112 -8.59 6.43 -11.10
C ILE A 112 -9.48 7.34 -10.27
N ILE A 113 -9.02 8.57 -10.02
CA ILE A 113 -9.81 9.62 -9.40
C ILE A 113 -10.81 10.16 -10.42
N THR A 114 -12.10 9.96 -10.16
CA THR A 114 -13.19 10.39 -11.06
C THR A 114 -13.89 11.67 -10.59
N GLY A 115 -13.65 12.09 -9.34
CA GLY A 115 -14.30 13.26 -8.75
C GLY A 115 -13.57 13.81 -7.54
N ALA A 116 -14.11 14.86 -6.93
CA ALA A 116 -13.51 15.54 -5.78
C ALA A 116 -13.27 14.63 -4.57
N ASN A 117 -14.10 13.59 -4.39
CA ASN A 117 -13.92 12.56 -3.38
C ASN A 117 -14.37 11.20 -3.91
N SER A 118 -14.00 10.87 -5.14
CA SER A 118 -14.44 9.65 -5.82
C SER A 118 -13.29 8.96 -6.52
N VAL A 119 -13.12 7.68 -6.23
CA VAL A 119 -12.18 6.74 -6.83
C VAL A 119 -12.96 5.61 -7.48
N LEU A 120 -12.62 5.27 -8.72
CA LEU A 120 -13.06 4.05 -9.39
C LEU A 120 -11.90 3.06 -9.44
N ASP A 121 -12.12 1.84 -8.96
CA ASP A 121 -11.12 0.78 -8.97
C ASP A 121 -11.74 -0.59 -9.26
N ALA A 122 -10.92 -1.57 -9.64
CA ALA A 122 -11.40 -2.89 -10.06
C ALA A 122 -10.80 -4.03 -9.19
N PRO A 123 -11.34 -4.29 -7.98
CA PRO A 123 -10.71 -5.19 -6.99
C PRO A 123 -10.76 -6.70 -7.31
N GLY A 124 -11.28 -7.10 -8.47
CA GLY A 124 -11.11 -8.45 -9.00
C GLY A 124 -12.23 -9.47 -8.76
N TYR A 125 -13.15 -9.28 -7.80
CA TYR A 125 -14.28 -10.21 -7.60
C TYR A 125 -15.61 -9.71 -8.17
N ALA A 126 -16.13 -10.44 -9.16
CA ALA A 126 -17.54 -10.38 -9.53
C ALA A 126 -18.36 -11.23 -8.54
N HIS A 127 -19.47 -10.68 -8.02
CA HIS A 127 -20.41 -11.42 -7.17
C HIS A 127 -21.75 -11.61 -7.91
N PRO A 128 -22.43 -12.76 -7.72
CA PRO A 128 -23.73 -12.99 -8.34
C PRO A 128 -24.77 -12.08 -7.69
N VAL A 129 -25.43 -11.24 -8.48
CA VAL A 129 -26.56 -10.39 -8.09
C VAL A 129 -27.80 -10.78 -8.87
N THR A 130 -29.00 -10.55 -8.34
CA THR A 130 -30.24 -10.80 -9.10
C THR A 130 -30.70 -9.49 -9.75
N LYS A 131 -30.71 -9.43 -11.09
CA LYS A 131 -31.21 -8.30 -11.88
C LYS A 131 -32.38 -8.77 -12.74
N ASN A 132 -33.55 -8.12 -12.62
CA ASN A 132 -34.79 -8.50 -13.33
C ASN A 132 -35.14 -10.01 -13.16
N GLY A 133 -35.01 -10.55 -11.95
CA GLY A 133 -35.29 -11.96 -11.66
C GLY A 133 -34.27 -12.97 -12.19
N LYS A 134 -33.15 -12.52 -12.80
CA LYS A 134 -32.06 -13.38 -13.28
C LYS A 134 -30.80 -13.17 -12.44
N LYS A 135 -30.11 -14.25 -12.06
CA LYS A 135 -28.75 -14.16 -11.50
C LYS A 135 -27.80 -13.69 -12.60
N VAL A 136 -27.14 -12.56 -12.37
CA VAL A 136 -26.12 -11.96 -13.24
C VAL A 136 -24.90 -11.63 -12.39
N SER A 137 -23.69 -11.81 -12.91
CA SER A 137 -22.48 -11.30 -12.27
C SER A 137 -22.26 -9.85 -12.68
N LEU A 138 -22.30 -8.90 -11.74
CA LEU A 138 -22.06 -7.47 -11.95
C LEU A 138 -21.37 -6.93 -10.68
N ASN A 139 -20.34 -6.06 -10.66
CA ASN A 139 -19.37 -5.58 -11.62
C ASN A 139 -17.99 -5.78 -10.97
N THR A 140 -16.95 -5.98 -11.78
CA THR A 140 -15.54 -6.04 -11.33
C THR A 140 -15.01 -4.68 -10.85
N THR A 141 -15.77 -3.60 -11.05
CA THR A 141 -15.45 -2.23 -10.67
C THR A 141 -16.30 -1.77 -9.49
N ARG A 142 -15.69 -0.97 -8.61
CA ARG A 142 -16.37 -0.30 -7.49
C ARG A 142 -16.00 1.18 -7.48
N GLN A 143 -16.93 2.00 -7.02
CA GLN A 143 -16.71 3.41 -6.76
C GLN A 143 -16.71 3.63 -5.24
N GLN A 144 -15.70 4.32 -4.73
CA GLN A 144 -15.55 4.58 -3.30
C GLN A 144 -14.94 5.96 -3.04
N SER A 145 -14.96 6.42 -1.79
CA SER A 145 -14.28 7.67 -1.43
C SER A 145 -12.76 7.51 -1.53
N ILE A 146 -12.06 8.63 -1.78
CA ILE A 146 -10.59 8.66 -1.77
C ILE A 146 -10.08 8.16 -0.42
N SER A 147 -10.68 8.62 0.68
CA SER A 147 -10.31 8.19 2.03
C SER A 147 -10.47 6.68 2.26
N SER A 148 -11.52 6.06 1.71
CA SER A 148 -11.76 4.62 1.83
C SER A 148 -10.71 3.82 1.08
N PHE A 149 -10.37 4.28 -0.14
CA PHE A 149 -9.28 3.69 -0.92
C PHE A 149 -7.94 3.78 -0.16
N LEU A 150 -7.55 4.98 0.28
CA LEU A 150 -6.29 5.18 1.00
C LEU A 150 -6.21 4.32 2.28
N LYS A 151 -7.28 4.25 3.06
CA LYS A 151 -7.35 3.40 4.26
C LYS A 151 -7.25 1.91 3.93
N MET A 152 -7.75 1.50 2.77
CA MET A 152 -7.71 0.11 2.34
C MET A 152 -6.31 -0.33 1.91
N TYR A 153 -5.60 0.52 1.17
CA TYR A 153 -4.34 0.18 0.52
C TYR A 153 -3.10 0.69 1.27
N ASN A 154 -3.21 1.68 2.15
CA ASN A 154 -2.08 2.22 2.94
C ASN A 154 -2.09 1.74 4.40
N LYS A 155 -2.24 0.42 4.63
CA LYS A 155 -2.40 -0.17 5.98
C LYS A 155 -1.10 -0.51 6.70
N LYS A 156 -0.03 -0.78 5.96
CA LYS A 156 1.25 -1.25 6.50
C LYS A 156 2.34 -0.28 6.08
N SER A 157 3.41 -0.18 6.86
CA SER A 157 4.50 0.77 6.60
C SER A 157 5.19 0.57 5.25
N TYR A 158 5.24 -0.67 4.76
CA TYR A 158 5.80 -1.01 3.45
C TYR A 158 4.79 -0.88 2.30
N HIS A 159 3.55 -0.50 2.58
CA HIS A 159 2.60 -0.18 1.51
C HIS A 159 2.84 1.24 1.04
N TRP A 160 2.86 1.43 -0.27
CA TRP A 160 2.97 2.74 -0.89
C TRP A 160 1.84 2.95 -1.88
N ILE A 161 1.51 4.22 -2.11
CA ILE A 161 0.60 4.65 -3.16
C ILE A 161 1.33 5.72 -3.96
N ALA A 162 1.51 5.48 -5.25
CA ALA A 162 2.00 6.43 -6.22
C ALA A 162 0.82 7.10 -6.91
N VAL A 163 0.92 8.41 -7.09
CA VAL A 163 -0.03 9.20 -7.87
C VAL A 163 0.62 9.55 -9.19
N TRP A 164 0.01 9.08 -10.27
CA TRP A 164 0.38 9.37 -11.65
C TRP A 164 -0.58 10.41 -12.19
N ARG A 165 -0.04 11.53 -12.64
CA ARG A 165 -0.81 12.63 -13.23
C ARG A 165 -0.25 12.96 -14.60
N ALA A 166 -1.11 12.87 -15.61
CA ALA A 166 -0.78 13.30 -16.97
C ALA A 166 -0.38 14.78 -16.97
N LYS A 167 0.69 15.13 -17.71
CA LYS A 167 1.16 16.50 -17.88
C LYS A 167 0.14 17.34 -18.62
N GLU A 168 -0.55 16.73 -19.56
CA GLU A 168 -1.69 17.31 -20.26
C GLU A 168 -3.01 16.82 -19.64
N LYS A 169 -4.02 17.69 -19.62
CA LYS A 169 -5.33 17.33 -19.09
C LYS A 169 -5.98 16.27 -19.97
N MET A 170 -6.14 15.07 -19.43
CA MET A 170 -6.83 13.97 -20.13
C MET A 170 -8.36 14.11 -20.16
N CYS A 171 -8.94 15.07 -19.42
CA CYS A 171 -10.36 15.39 -19.45
C CYS A 171 -10.57 16.92 -19.33
N PRO A 172 -11.49 17.50 -20.13
CA PRO A 172 -11.87 18.90 -20.03
C PRO A 172 -12.54 19.26 -18.68
#